data_AF-A0A1Y3NPX2-F1
#
_entry.id   AF-A0A1Y3NPX2-F1
#
_cell.length_a   1.000
_cell.length_b   1.000
_cell.length_c   1.000
_cell.angle_alpha   90.00
_cell.angle_beta   90.00
_cell.angle_gamma   90.00
#
_symmetry.space_group_name_H-M   'P 1'
#
loop_
_entity.id
_entity.type
_entity.pdbx_description
1 polymer ?
#
loop_
_entity_poly.entity_id
_entity_poly.type
_entity_poly.pdbx_seq_one_letter_code
_entity_poly.pdbx_strand_id
1 'polypeptide(L)'
;MATKSGFSFDNYQRNLFLEYGKGNNMKLPKATKTGTTIVGLMYKDGIVLGADTRATEGPIVADKNCEKIHYIAPNMYCCGAGTAADTEMTTALISSNIELHRLNTGREARVVTAMTMLKQLLFKYQGHIGAALILGGVDCTGPHLYTIYPHGSTDKLPYVTMGSGSLAAMAVFEAKYKKDMERILLTD
;
A
#
# COMPACT_ATOMS: atom_id res chain seq x y z
N MET A 1 -31.18 -3.58 5.75
CA MET A 1 -30.30 -4.35 4.84
C MET A 1 -28.86 -4.03 5.23
N ALA A 2 -28.10 -5.01 5.71
CA ALA A 2 -26.70 -4.80 6.05
C ALA A 2 -25.92 -4.45 4.77
N THR A 3 -25.21 -3.31 4.81
CA THR A 3 -24.29 -2.88 3.76
C THR A 3 -23.23 -3.98 3.59
N LYS A 4 -23.21 -4.63 2.41
CA LYS A 4 -22.13 -5.55 2.05
C LYS A 4 -20.83 -4.73 1.95
N SER A 5 -20.05 -4.70 3.04
CA SER A 5 -18.70 -4.16 3.03
C SER A 5 -17.80 -5.00 2.11
N GLY A 6 -16.83 -4.36 1.44
CA GLY A 6 -16.04 -4.96 0.35
C GLY A 6 -15.32 -6.29 0.65
N PHE A 7 -15.16 -6.67 1.92
CA PHE A 7 -14.58 -7.96 2.32
C PHE A 7 -15.60 -8.78 3.13
N SER A 8 -15.85 -10.04 2.72
CA SER A 8 -16.71 -11.03 3.41
C SER A 8 -15.86 -12.21 3.91
N PHE A 9 -16.00 -12.51 5.20
CA PHE A 9 -15.29 -13.61 5.87
C PHE A 9 -16.26 -14.71 6.33
N ASP A 10 -17.50 -14.69 5.85
CA ASP A 10 -18.57 -15.61 6.29
C ASP A 10 -18.19 -17.09 6.05
N ASN A 11 -17.35 -17.33 5.03
CA ASN A 11 -16.86 -18.65 4.68
C ASN A 11 -15.57 -19.07 5.41
N TYR A 12 -15.02 -18.25 6.30
CA TYR A 12 -13.72 -18.52 6.94
C TYR A 12 -13.71 -19.85 7.71
N GLN A 13 -14.72 -20.11 8.56
CA GLN A 13 -14.79 -21.37 9.31
C GLN A 13 -15.00 -22.59 8.42
N ARG A 14 -15.82 -22.45 7.36
CA ARG A 14 -15.98 -23.49 6.36
C ARG A 14 -14.65 -23.79 5.66
N ASN A 15 -13.94 -22.75 5.23
CA ASN A 15 -12.65 -22.88 4.54
C ASN A 15 -11.60 -23.52 5.45
N LEU A 16 -11.54 -23.14 6.74
CA LEU A 16 -10.69 -23.81 7.74
C LEU A 16 -11.02 -25.29 7.89
N PHE A 17 -12.30 -25.66 7.91
CA PHE A 17 -12.72 -27.06 8.00
C PHE A 17 -12.34 -27.86 6.74
N LEU A 18 -12.40 -27.24 5.56
CA LEU A 18 -11.98 -27.86 4.29
C LEU A 18 -10.45 -28.00 4.17
N GLU A 19 -9.70 -27.08 4.80
CA GLU A 19 -8.23 -27.07 4.79
C GLU A 19 -7.62 -27.98 5.85
N TYR A 20 -8.16 -27.99 7.09
CA TYR A 20 -7.60 -28.69 8.26
C TYR A 20 -8.50 -29.79 8.86
N GLY A 21 -9.76 -29.87 8.46
CA GLY A 21 -10.72 -30.86 8.98
C GLY A 21 -10.71 -32.20 8.24
N LYS A 22 -11.54 -33.15 8.68
CA LYS A 22 -11.71 -34.49 8.07
C LYS A 22 -12.24 -34.48 6.62
N GLY A 23 -12.47 -33.31 6.01
CA GLY A 23 -12.96 -33.15 4.65
C GLY A 23 -11.83 -33.03 3.63
N ASN A 24 -11.48 -34.13 2.97
CA ASN A 24 -10.79 -34.22 1.68
C ASN A 24 -9.48 -33.45 1.42
N ASN A 25 -8.83 -32.85 2.44
CA ASN A 25 -7.48 -32.26 2.28
C ASN A 25 -7.40 -31.26 1.10
N MET A 26 -8.46 -30.46 0.88
CA MET A 26 -8.53 -29.56 -0.26
C MET A 26 -7.63 -28.35 -0.06
N LYS A 27 -6.62 -28.20 -0.92
CA LYS A 27 -5.76 -27.02 -0.93
C LYS A 27 -6.54 -25.80 -1.42
N LEU A 28 -6.66 -24.78 -0.59
CA LEU A 28 -7.23 -23.50 -0.98
C LEU A 28 -6.33 -22.81 -2.03
N PRO A 29 -6.90 -22.00 -2.94
CA PRO A 29 -6.13 -21.11 -3.80
C PRO A 29 -5.26 -20.21 -2.92
N LYS A 30 -3.94 -20.26 -3.12
CA LYS A 30 -3.01 -19.45 -2.34
C LYS A 30 -2.98 -18.04 -2.95
N ALA A 31 -3.18 -17.01 -2.12
CA ALA A 31 -2.95 -15.64 -2.54
C ALA A 31 -1.49 -15.48 -2.96
N THR A 32 -1.28 -15.13 -4.23
CA THR A 32 0.05 -15.09 -4.82
C THR A 32 0.73 -13.76 -4.51
N LYS A 33 1.89 -13.83 -3.86
CA LYS A 33 2.73 -12.65 -3.59
C LYS A 33 3.54 -12.32 -4.84
N THR A 34 3.53 -11.05 -5.22
CA THR A 34 4.33 -10.54 -6.32
C THR A 34 5.73 -10.18 -5.85
N GLY A 35 6.75 -10.47 -6.67
CA GLY A 35 8.07 -9.87 -6.52
C GLY A 35 7.97 -8.38 -6.83
N THR A 36 7.88 -7.56 -5.79
CA THR A 36 7.60 -6.12 -5.90
C THR A 36 8.60 -5.33 -5.07
N THR A 37 9.06 -4.20 -5.59
CA THR A 37 9.86 -3.23 -4.86
C THR A 37 9.25 -1.86 -5.03
N ILE A 38 8.80 -1.29 -3.92
CA ILE A 38 8.28 0.08 -3.87
C ILE A 38 9.13 0.90 -2.91
N VAL A 39 9.33 2.16 -3.27
CA VAL A 39 10.18 3.10 -2.55
C VAL A 39 9.51 4.47 -2.47
N GLY A 40 9.84 5.21 -1.42
CA GLY A 40 9.43 6.58 -1.25
C GLY A 40 10.56 7.40 -0.64
N LEU A 41 10.66 8.65 -1.05
CA LEU A 41 11.72 9.55 -0.62
C LEU A 41 11.20 10.98 -0.51
N MET A 42 11.43 11.61 0.63
CA MET A 42 11.15 13.01 0.87
C MET A 42 12.36 13.86 0.49
N TYR A 43 12.11 14.93 -0.24
CA TYR A 43 13.09 15.94 -0.62
C TYR A 43 12.59 17.33 -0.22
N LYS A 44 13.40 18.37 -0.47
CA LYS A 44 13.15 19.72 0.05
C LYS A 44 11.73 20.24 -0.24
N ASP A 45 11.24 20.04 -1.46
CA ASP A 45 9.98 20.64 -1.93
C ASP A 45 8.85 19.62 -2.10
N GLY A 46 9.05 18.35 -1.74
CA GLY A 46 8.04 17.33 -1.96
C GLY A 46 8.47 15.90 -1.70
N ILE A 47 7.84 14.96 -2.42
CA ILE A 47 8.07 13.52 -2.31
C ILE A 47 8.21 12.91 -3.70
N VAL A 48 9.07 11.90 -3.79
CA VAL A 48 9.17 10.99 -4.93
C VAL A 48 8.71 9.61 -4.48
N LEU A 49 7.85 8.98 -5.28
CA LEU A 49 7.44 7.59 -5.12
C LEU A 49 7.92 6.81 -6.34
N GLY A 50 8.43 5.60 -6.11
CA GLY A 50 8.93 4.73 -7.15
C GLY A 50 8.45 3.30 -6.95
N ALA A 51 8.14 2.62 -8.04
CA ALA A 51 7.74 1.22 -8.03
C ALA A 51 8.24 0.53 -9.30
N ASP A 52 8.54 -0.76 -9.21
CA ASP A 52 8.75 -1.60 -10.38
C ASP A 52 7.42 -2.02 -11.01
N THR A 53 7.43 -2.38 -12.30
CA THR A 53 6.22 -2.74 -13.05
C THR A 53 5.99 -4.26 -13.18
N ARG A 54 6.90 -5.08 -12.68
CA ARG A 54 6.80 -6.54 -12.77
C ARG A 54 5.78 -7.08 -11.77
N ALA A 55 4.80 -7.85 -12.22
CA ALA A 55 3.94 -8.67 -11.38
C ALA A 55 4.17 -10.16 -11.68
N THR A 56 4.32 -10.96 -10.62
CA THR A 56 4.59 -12.39 -10.72
C THR A 56 3.47 -13.21 -10.09
N GLU A 57 3.06 -14.27 -10.77
CA GLU A 57 2.24 -15.32 -10.19
C GLU A 57 3.11 -16.56 -9.92
N GLY A 58 3.65 -16.63 -8.70
CA GLY A 58 4.64 -17.64 -8.35
C GLY A 58 5.95 -17.41 -9.13
N PRO A 59 6.50 -18.43 -9.81
CA PRO A 59 7.72 -18.26 -10.59
C PRO A 59 7.50 -17.59 -11.96
N ILE A 60 6.24 -17.37 -12.36
CA ILE A 60 5.89 -16.86 -13.70
C ILE A 60 5.64 -15.36 -13.63
N VAL A 61 6.16 -14.60 -14.59
CA VAL A 61 5.81 -13.19 -14.76
C VAL A 61 4.42 -13.13 -15.39
N ALA A 62 3.42 -12.72 -14.60
CA ALA A 62 2.03 -12.60 -15.04
C ALA A 62 1.82 -11.31 -15.84
N ASP A 63 2.45 -10.21 -15.40
CA ASP A 63 2.41 -8.93 -16.09
C ASP A 63 3.78 -8.22 -15.99
N LYS A 64 4.20 -7.60 -17.09
CA LYS A 64 5.44 -6.82 -17.17
C LYS A 64 5.21 -5.33 -16.89
N ASN A 65 3.97 -4.86 -17.04
CA ASN A 65 3.58 -3.46 -17.01
C ASN A 65 2.46 -3.19 -16.00
N CYS A 66 2.55 -3.81 -14.82
CA CYS A 66 1.59 -3.62 -13.75
C CYS A 66 1.81 -2.28 -13.04
N GLU A 67 0.76 -1.47 -12.92
CA GLU A 67 0.77 -0.22 -12.17
C GLU A 67 0.61 -0.50 -10.68
N LYS A 68 1.58 -0.05 -9.87
CA LYS A 68 1.58 -0.22 -8.41
C LYS A 68 1.45 1.09 -7.65
N ILE A 69 1.40 2.21 -8.37
CA ILE A 69 1.24 3.55 -7.83
C ILE A 69 -0.20 3.96 -8.08
N HIS A 70 -1.00 3.94 -7.02
CA HIS A 70 -2.42 4.22 -7.07
C HIS A 70 -2.70 5.68 -6.72
N TYR A 71 -3.57 6.31 -7.50
CA TYR A 71 -4.09 7.63 -7.21
C TYR A 71 -5.02 7.59 -6.00
N ILE A 72 -4.87 8.53 -5.06
CA ILE A 72 -5.77 8.69 -3.91
C ILE A 72 -6.50 10.03 -3.99
N ALA A 73 -5.75 11.12 -4.15
CA ALA A 73 -6.27 12.48 -4.33
C ALA A 73 -5.24 13.32 -5.12
N PRO A 74 -5.59 14.52 -5.62
CA PRO A 74 -4.68 15.38 -6.40
C PRO A 74 -3.33 15.66 -5.73
N ASN A 75 -3.28 15.64 -4.40
CA ASN A 75 -2.10 15.94 -3.61
C ASN A 75 -1.41 14.72 -2.96
N MET A 76 -1.89 13.49 -3.21
CA MET A 76 -1.29 12.28 -2.62
C MET A 76 -1.52 11.00 -3.44
N TYR A 77 -0.51 10.13 -3.43
CA TYR A 77 -0.48 8.84 -4.11
C TYR A 77 -0.09 7.73 -3.11
N CYS A 78 -0.45 6.49 -3.43
CA CYS A 78 -0.17 5.33 -2.59
C CYS A 78 0.44 4.19 -3.42
N CYS A 79 1.61 3.69 -3.01
CA CYS A 79 2.21 2.52 -3.63
C CYS A 79 1.80 1.24 -2.90
N GLY A 80 1.44 0.20 -3.67
CA GLY A 80 1.05 -1.11 -3.16
C GLY A 80 2.13 -2.19 -3.31
N ALA A 81 2.34 -2.96 -2.25
CA ALA A 81 3.10 -4.20 -2.25
C ALA A 81 2.35 -5.30 -1.49
N GLY A 82 2.67 -6.57 -1.80
CA GLY A 82 2.01 -7.74 -1.21
C GLY A 82 1.00 -8.37 -2.15
N THR A 83 -0.20 -8.67 -1.66
CA THR A 83 -1.28 -9.23 -2.48
C THR A 83 -1.87 -8.12 -3.36
N ALA A 84 -1.73 -8.24 -4.68
CA ALA A 84 -2.13 -7.18 -5.62
C ALA A 84 -3.61 -6.78 -5.50
N ALA A 85 -4.51 -7.76 -5.40
CA ALA A 85 -5.94 -7.50 -5.26
C ALA A 85 -6.28 -6.75 -3.95
N ASP A 86 -5.60 -7.10 -2.86
CA ASP A 86 -5.78 -6.43 -1.57
C ASP A 86 -5.35 -4.98 -1.65
N THR A 87 -4.21 -4.69 -2.29
CA THR A 87 -3.71 -3.32 -2.45
C THR A 87 -4.62 -2.48 -3.33
N GLU A 88 -5.11 -3.04 -4.44
CA GLU A 88 -5.98 -2.33 -5.38
C GLU A 88 -7.34 -1.99 -4.74
N MET A 89 -7.99 -2.97 -4.11
CA MET A 89 -9.30 -2.75 -3.49
C MET A 89 -9.21 -1.84 -2.27
N THR A 90 -8.14 -1.97 -1.48
CA THR A 90 -7.90 -1.11 -0.32
C THR A 90 -7.68 0.34 -0.74
N THR A 91 -6.83 0.58 -1.74
CA THR A 91 -6.53 1.94 -2.20
C THR A 91 -7.73 2.59 -2.89
N ALA A 92 -8.48 1.84 -3.71
CA ALA A 92 -9.71 2.32 -4.35
C ALA A 92 -10.78 2.73 -3.34
N LEU A 93 -11.02 1.91 -2.31
CA LEU A 93 -11.97 2.24 -1.23
C LEU A 93 -11.59 3.52 -0.50
N ILE A 94 -10.29 3.69 -0.20
CA ILE A 94 -9.80 4.87 0.52
C ILE A 94 -9.84 6.11 -0.36
N SER A 95 -9.49 6.01 -1.65
CA SER A 95 -9.62 7.11 -2.60
C SER A 95 -11.07 7.61 -2.66
N SER A 96 -12.05 6.70 -2.77
CA SER A 96 -13.47 7.08 -2.76
C SER A 96 -13.88 7.78 -1.47
N ASN A 97 -13.46 7.29 -0.31
CA ASN A 97 -13.78 7.91 0.99
C ASN A 97 -13.11 9.29 1.15
N ILE A 98 -11.89 9.44 0.64
CA ILE A 98 -11.17 10.72 0.66
C ILE A 98 -11.84 11.72 -0.27
N GLU A 99 -12.31 11.30 -1.44
CA GLU A 99 -13.05 12.18 -2.35
C GLU A 99 -14.37 12.66 -1.73
N LEU A 100 -15.13 11.76 -1.09
CA LEU A 100 -16.31 12.14 -0.32
C LEU A 100 -15.98 13.14 0.80
N HIS A 101 -14.86 12.93 1.51
CA HIS A 101 -14.40 13.84 2.55
C HIS A 101 -14.06 15.23 1.98
N ARG A 102 -13.38 15.29 0.83
CA ARG A 102 -13.04 16.55 0.13
C ARG A 102 -14.29 17.30 -0.29
N LEU A 103 -15.23 16.61 -0.94
CA LEU A 103 -16.49 17.21 -1.40
C LEU A 103 -17.33 17.73 -0.23
N ASN A 104 -17.38 16.99 0.88
CA ASN A 104 -18.14 17.42 2.05
C ASN A 104 -17.49 18.60 2.80
N THR A 105 -16.16 18.66 2.84
CA THR A 105 -15.44 19.72 3.56
C THR A 105 -15.15 20.96 2.70
N GLY A 106 -15.22 20.82 1.37
CA GLY A 106 -14.80 21.85 0.41
C GLY A 106 -13.32 22.19 0.49
N ARG A 107 -12.48 21.27 0.99
CA ARG A 107 -11.04 21.49 1.22
C ARG A 107 -10.21 20.30 0.73
N GLU A 108 -8.95 20.58 0.42
CA GLU A 108 -7.95 19.54 0.14
C GLU A 108 -7.77 18.62 1.35
N ALA A 109 -7.73 17.32 1.10
CA ALA A 109 -7.56 16.32 2.15
C ALA A 109 -6.09 16.31 2.65
N ARG A 110 -5.92 16.21 3.97
CA ARG A 110 -4.60 16.03 4.58
C ARG A 110 -4.14 14.58 4.44
N VAL A 111 -2.82 14.38 4.30
CA VAL A 111 -2.24 13.04 4.12
C VAL A 111 -2.50 12.16 5.36
N VAL A 112 -2.49 12.78 6.54
CA VAL A 112 -2.80 12.10 7.82
C VAL A 112 -4.21 11.49 7.86
N THR A 113 -5.17 12.07 7.14
CA THR A 113 -6.54 11.55 7.06
C THR A 113 -6.57 10.22 6.32
N ALA A 114 -5.93 10.15 5.14
CA ALA A 114 -5.82 8.92 4.37
C ALA A 114 -5.03 7.84 5.13
N MET A 115 -3.92 8.20 5.77
CA MET A 115 -3.14 7.29 6.63
C MET A 115 -4.00 6.70 7.76
N THR A 116 -4.82 7.54 8.40
CA THR A 116 -5.67 7.10 9.52
C THR A 116 -6.77 6.15 9.05
N MET A 117 -7.39 6.41 7.91
CA MET A 117 -8.39 5.50 7.33
C MET A 117 -7.76 4.16 6.93
N LEU A 118 -6.56 4.18 6.32
CA LEU A 118 -5.82 2.99 5.94
C LEU A 118 -5.45 2.11 7.14
N LYS A 119 -4.84 2.70 8.18
CA LYS A 119 -4.43 1.93 9.36
C LYS A 119 -5.61 1.31 10.08
N GLN A 120 -6.72 2.05 10.20
CA GLN A 120 -7.93 1.54 10.86
C GLN A 120 -8.57 0.40 10.07
N LEU A 121 -8.60 0.52 8.74
CA LEU A 121 -9.11 -0.53 7.87
C LEU A 121 -8.27 -1.80 7.97
N LEU A 122 -6.95 -1.70 7.85
CA LEU A 122 -6.06 -2.87 7.93
C LEU A 122 -6.06 -3.50 9.32
N PHE A 123 -6.06 -2.68 10.38
CA PHE A 123 -6.16 -3.16 11.75
C PHE A 123 -7.49 -3.86 12.03
N LYS A 124 -8.61 -3.37 11.48
CA LYS A 124 -9.93 -4.02 11.60
C LYS A 124 -9.89 -5.47 11.10
N TYR A 125 -9.12 -5.75 10.05
CA TYR A 125 -8.97 -7.09 9.48
C TYR A 125 -7.76 -7.86 10.02
N GLN A 126 -7.10 -7.37 11.08
CA GLN A 126 -6.08 -8.11 11.87
C GLN A 126 -5.00 -8.78 11.01
N GLY A 127 -4.58 -8.13 9.92
CA GLY A 127 -3.54 -8.65 9.01
C GLY A 127 -4.01 -9.66 7.96
N HIS A 128 -5.30 -9.96 7.86
CA HIS A 128 -5.85 -10.81 6.79
C HIS A 128 -5.79 -10.14 5.42
N ILE A 129 -5.80 -8.80 5.36
CA ILE A 129 -5.55 -8.03 4.14
C ILE A 129 -4.04 -7.89 3.98
N GLY A 130 -3.47 -8.53 2.95
CA GLY A 130 -2.04 -8.60 2.69
C GLY A 130 -1.47 -7.36 1.98
N ALA A 131 -1.94 -6.17 2.33
CA ALA A 131 -1.53 -4.91 1.71
C ALA A 131 -0.44 -4.21 2.54
N ALA A 132 0.75 -4.09 1.97
CA ALA A 132 1.83 -3.25 2.46
C ALA A 132 1.88 -1.97 1.62
N LEU A 133 1.74 -0.81 2.24
CA LEU A 133 1.49 0.44 1.53
C LEU A 133 2.53 1.50 1.87
N ILE A 134 2.93 2.28 0.88
CA ILE A 134 3.66 3.55 1.06
C ILE A 134 2.73 4.68 0.63
N LEU A 135 2.32 5.53 1.56
CA LEU A 135 1.50 6.70 1.29
C LEU A 135 2.40 7.95 1.27
N GLY A 136 2.41 8.65 0.14
CA GLY A 136 3.14 9.90 -0.02
C GLY A 136 2.22 11.01 -0.51
N GLY A 137 2.32 12.18 0.10
CA GLY A 137 1.59 13.36 -0.35
C GLY A 137 2.13 14.66 0.22
N VAL A 138 1.67 15.76 -0.36
CA VAL A 138 1.99 17.10 0.11
C VAL A 138 0.69 17.77 0.54
N ASP A 139 0.64 18.27 1.76
CA ASP A 139 -0.50 19.05 2.25
C ASP A 139 -0.05 20.42 2.77
N CYS A 140 -0.97 21.17 3.37
CA CYS A 140 -0.68 22.51 3.88
C CYS A 140 0.37 22.55 5.01
N THR A 141 0.72 21.39 5.59
CA THR A 141 1.78 21.27 6.60
C THR A 141 3.12 20.79 6.02
N GLY A 142 3.16 20.49 4.72
CA GLY A 142 4.37 20.12 3.99
C GLY A 142 4.31 18.71 3.39
N PRO A 143 5.46 18.11 3.05
CA PRO A 143 5.53 16.73 2.57
C PRO A 143 5.37 15.72 3.71
N HIS A 144 4.57 14.69 3.47
CA HIS A 144 4.36 13.58 4.38
C HIS A 144 4.53 12.23 3.69
N LEU A 145 5.43 11.41 4.24
CA LEU A 145 5.71 10.05 3.76
C LEU A 145 5.46 9.06 4.91
N TYR A 146 4.58 8.09 4.65
CA TYR A 146 4.16 7.09 5.62
C TYR A 146 4.30 5.68 5.04
N THR A 147 4.72 4.73 5.87
CA THR A 147 4.52 3.30 5.62
C THR A 147 3.32 2.83 6.42
N ILE A 148 2.53 1.93 5.83
CA ILE A 148 1.45 1.23 6.51
C ILE A 148 1.64 -0.26 6.27
N TYR A 149 1.86 -1.02 7.35
CA TYR A 149 2.01 -2.47 7.27
C TYR A 149 0.63 -3.16 7.30
N PRO A 150 0.54 -4.43 6.82
CA PRO A 150 -0.72 -5.18 6.78
C PRO A 150 -1.47 -5.29 8.13
N HIS A 151 -0.75 -5.21 9.25
CA HIS A 151 -1.32 -5.28 10.59
C HIS A 151 -1.76 -3.91 11.15
N GLY A 152 -1.64 -2.84 10.36
CA GLY A 152 -2.08 -1.49 10.73
C GLY A 152 -1.06 -0.65 11.49
N SER A 153 0.18 -1.12 11.69
CA SER A 153 1.25 -0.25 12.18
C SER A 153 1.68 0.75 11.10
N THR A 154 2.15 1.90 11.55
CA THR A 154 2.50 3.02 10.67
C THR A 154 3.75 3.73 11.15
N ASP A 155 4.67 4.01 10.23
CA ASP A 155 5.86 4.82 10.51
C ASP A 155 5.88 6.07 9.63
N LYS A 156 6.49 7.15 10.13
CA LYS A 156 6.77 8.37 9.37
C LYS A 156 8.28 8.53 9.25
N LEU A 157 8.81 8.44 8.04
CA LEU A 157 10.25 8.44 7.78
C LEU A 157 10.58 9.29 6.55
N PRO A 158 11.81 9.83 6.46
CA PRO A 158 12.26 10.62 5.30
C PRO A 158 12.42 9.78 4.02
N TYR A 159 12.69 8.49 4.14
CA TYR A 159 12.74 7.54 3.05
C TYR A 159 12.25 6.19 3.53
N VAL A 160 11.61 5.43 2.65
CA VAL A 160 11.00 4.13 2.98
C VAL A 160 11.08 3.18 1.79
N THR A 161 11.12 1.88 2.10
CA THR A 161 11.11 0.81 1.10
C THR A 161 10.22 -0.32 1.57
N MET A 162 9.42 -0.91 0.68
CA MET A 162 8.58 -2.07 0.99
C MET A 162 8.61 -3.09 -0.16
N GLY A 163 8.17 -4.32 0.13
CA GLY A 163 8.16 -5.42 -0.83
C GLY A 163 9.39 -6.34 -0.75
N SER A 164 9.51 -7.28 -1.67
CA SER A 164 10.55 -8.32 -1.65
C SER A 164 11.95 -7.78 -1.90
N GLY A 165 12.10 -6.73 -2.71
CA GLY A 165 13.39 -6.09 -2.98
C GLY A 165 13.73 -4.92 -2.05
N SER A 166 12.95 -4.73 -0.97
CA SER A 166 13.10 -3.61 -0.04
C SER A 166 14.52 -3.48 0.54
N LEU A 167 15.15 -4.58 0.95
CA LEU A 167 16.49 -4.55 1.54
C LEU A 167 17.56 -4.03 0.57
N ALA A 168 17.47 -4.41 -0.72
CA ALA A 168 18.41 -3.94 -1.73
C ALA A 168 18.22 -2.43 -1.99
N ALA A 169 16.97 -1.97 -2.07
CA ALA A 169 16.66 -0.55 -2.21
C ALA A 169 17.10 0.24 -0.98
N MET A 170 16.90 -0.30 0.23
CA MET A 170 17.30 0.34 1.48
C MET A 170 18.81 0.53 1.55
N ALA A 171 19.60 -0.45 1.13
CA ALA A 171 21.07 -0.31 1.09
C ALA A 171 21.53 0.87 0.22
N VAL A 172 20.83 1.16 -0.88
CA VAL A 172 21.12 2.32 -1.73
C VAL A 172 20.73 3.62 -1.03
N PHE A 173 19.57 3.67 -0.38
CA PHE A 173 19.17 4.86 0.38
C PHE A 173 20.13 5.15 1.52
N GLU A 174 20.49 4.16 2.34
CA GLU A 174 21.45 4.35 3.44
C GLU A 174 22.82 4.85 2.95
N ALA A 175 23.27 4.42 1.77
CA ALA A 175 24.56 4.84 1.23
C ALA A 175 24.56 6.24 0.61
N LYS A 176 23.45 6.65 -0.03
CA LYS A 176 23.41 7.84 -0.89
C LYS A 176 22.50 8.96 -0.41
N TYR A 177 21.57 8.68 0.50
CA TYR A 177 20.61 9.66 0.98
C TYR A 177 21.30 10.82 1.68
N LYS A 178 20.90 12.04 1.33
CA LYS A 178 21.25 13.25 2.07
C LYS A 178 19.96 13.97 2.45
N LYS A 179 19.97 14.60 3.62
CA LYS A 179 18.86 15.44 4.04
C LYS A 179 18.73 16.64 3.08
N ASP A 180 17.50 17.03 2.78
CA ASP A 180 17.17 18.22 1.99
C ASP A 180 17.77 18.22 0.57
N MET A 181 17.83 17.05 -0.09
CA MET A 181 18.23 16.93 -1.50
C MET A 181 17.35 17.76 -2.43
N GLU A 182 17.95 18.27 -3.51
CA GLU A 182 17.23 18.92 -4.60
C GLU A 182 16.62 17.88 -5.55
N ARG A 183 15.52 18.25 -6.21
CA ARG A 183 14.76 17.35 -7.09
C ARG A 183 15.60 16.69 -8.19
N ILE A 184 16.54 17.43 -8.77
CA ILE A 184 17.39 16.96 -9.89
C ILE A 184 18.23 15.75 -9.48
N LEU A 185 18.75 15.74 -8.24
CA LEU A 185 19.62 14.69 -7.73
C LEU A 185 18.88 13.38 -7.39
N LEU A 186 17.55 13.34 -7.55
CA LEU A 186 16.71 12.18 -7.18
C LEU A 186 16.43 11.25 -8.37
N THR A 187 16.58 11.75 -9.60
CA THR A 187 16.22 11.03 -10.83
C THR A 187 17.43 10.51 -11.61
N ASP A 188 18.65 10.85 -11.17
CA ASP A 188 19.93 10.42 -11.75
C ASP A 188 20.49 9.18 -11.03
#